data_AF-A0A2T6SYR8-F1
#
_entry.id   AF-A0A2T6SYR8-F1
#
_cell.length_a   1.000
_cell.length_b   1.000
_cell.length_c   1.000
_cell.angle_alpha   90.00
_cell.angle_beta   90.00
_cell.angle_gamma   90.00
#
_symmetry.space_group_name_H-M   'P 1'
#
loop_
_entity.id
_entity.type
_entity.pdbx_description
1 polymer ?
#
loop_
_entity_poly.entity_id
_entity_poly.type
_entity_poly.pdbx_seq_one_letter_code
_entity_poly.pdbx_strand_id
1 'polypeptide(L)'
;FKSELDLNLQALARENELYRQNYCGCQFALKIQKESQNRSPFELYSPLKRQILPASIEERTQVFRELDAAKKDANKPFLAQKTIATYRLLNGGVWLSKNSNPLDCCILARSKSKAKVRINDLRWVFSQRLSALVGYSQRDETLFLTLEGLNTLMAKNYDTLKELNLNPLSYEEELSLRALVSGSESVNPIIVLEERTEKTLFVEIKSIFQ
;
A
#
# COMPACT_ATOMS: atom_id res chain seq x y z
N PHE A 1 -34.77 32.48 -7.57
CA PHE A 1 -33.32 32.77 -7.69
C PHE A 1 -32.86 32.42 -9.09
N LYS A 2 -32.77 33.40 -10.00
CA LYS A 2 -32.00 33.25 -11.24
C LYS A 2 -30.58 33.61 -10.87
N SER A 3 -29.66 32.64 -10.82
CA SER A 3 -28.25 32.93 -10.57
C SER A 3 -27.65 33.60 -11.80
N GLU A 4 -27.21 34.84 -11.67
CA GLU A 4 -26.50 35.60 -12.72
C GLU A 4 -25.05 35.14 -12.92
N LEU A 5 -24.58 34.13 -12.18
CA LEU A 5 -23.33 33.46 -12.48
C LEU A 5 -23.59 32.33 -13.47
N ASP A 6 -23.51 32.66 -14.77
CA ASP A 6 -23.25 31.67 -15.81
C ASP A 6 -21.77 31.26 -15.71
N LEU A 7 -21.41 30.62 -14.60
CA LEU A 7 -20.09 30.05 -14.38
C LEU A 7 -19.92 28.97 -15.44
N ASN A 8 -19.08 29.23 -16.43
CA ASN A 8 -18.64 28.20 -17.36
C ASN A 8 -17.76 27.20 -16.60
N LEU A 9 -18.42 26.25 -15.93
CA LEU A 9 -17.81 25.19 -15.13
C LEU A 9 -16.80 24.38 -15.95
N GLN A 10 -16.98 24.33 -17.27
CA GLN A 10 -16.07 23.65 -18.17
C GLN A 10 -14.79 24.45 -18.41
N ALA A 11 -14.86 25.78 -18.49
CA ALA A 11 -13.69 26.65 -18.51
C ALA A 11 -12.93 26.57 -17.18
N LEU A 12 -13.64 26.66 -16.05
CA LEU A 12 -13.04 26.59 -14.72
C LEU A 12 -12.38 25.23 -14.43
N ALA A 13 -13.02 24.13 -14.84
CA ALA A 13 -12.44 22.79 -14.72
C ALA A 13 -11.16 22.65 -15.56
N ARG A 14 -11.17 23.15 -16.81
CA ARG A 14 -9.98 23.15 -17.67
C ARG A 14 -8.85 24.01 -17.12
N GLU A 15 -9.17 25.20 -16.62
CA GLU A 15 -8.20 26.12 -16.01
C GLU A 15 -7.46 25.47 -14.83
N ASN A 16 -8.15 24.65 -14.05
CA ASN A 16 -7.61 23.99 -12.85
C ASN A 16 -7.15 22.54 -13.09
N GLU A 17 -7.09 22.09 -14.35
CA GLU A 17 -6.74 20.71 -14.71
C GLU A 17 -7.63 19.65 -14.01
N LEU A 18 -8.88 20.03 -13.72
CA LEU A 18 -9.89 19.17 -13.11
C LEU A 18 -10.81 18.56 -14.16
N TYR A 19 -11.33 17.38 -13.84
CA TYR A 19 -12.42 16.79 -14.62
C TYR A 19 -13.72 17.52 -14.31
N ARG A 20 -14.51 17.85 -15.36
CA ARG A 20 -15.83 18.44 -15.19
C ARG A 20 -16.75 17.44 -14.50
N GLN A 21 -17.12 17.70 -13.25
CA GLN A 21 -18.11 16.89 -12.55
C GLN A 21 -19.51 17.17 -13.12
N ASN A 22 -20.16 16.13 -13.64
CA ASN A 22 -21.55 16.15 -14.10
C ASN A 22 -22.51 15.45 -13.10
N TYR A 23 -22.02 15.18 -11.90
CA TYR A 23 -22.79 14.60 -10.79
C TYR A 23 -22.41 15.31 -9.49
N CYS A 24 -23.31 15.25 -8.50
CA CYS A 24 -22.98 15.62 -7.13
C CYS A 24 -21.83 14.72 -6.67
N GLY A 25 -20.63 15.27 -6.46
CA GLY A 25 -19.41 14.56 -6.05
C GLY A 25 -19.48 13.89 -4.67
N CYS A 26 -20.65 13.46 -4.23
CA CYS A 26 -20.87 12.76 -2.98
C CYS A 26 -20.27 11.35 -3.02
N GLN A 27 -19.87 10.87 -1.86
CA GLN A 27 -19.30 9.54 -1.68
C GLN A 27 -20.26 8.43 -2.15
N PHE A 28 -21.58 8.66 -2.08
CA PHE A 28 -22.60 7.73 -2.57
C PHE A 28 -22.56 7.55 -4.09
N ALA A 29 -22.47 8.64 -4.85
CA ALA A 29 -22.36 8.59 -6.31
C ALA A 29 -21.04 7.93 -6.74
N LEU A 30 -19.93 8.25 -6.05
CA LEU A 30 -18.63 7.62 -6.29
C LEU A 30 -18.69 6.11 -6.06
N LYS A 31 -19.34 5.65 -4.98
CA LYS A 31 -19.50 4.23 -4.69
C LYS A 31 -20.25 3.50 -5.80
N ILE A 32 -21.41 4.02 -6.23
CA ILE A 32 -22.21 3.43 -7.32
C ILE A 32 -21.41 3.39 -8.63
N GLN A 33 -20.66 4.45 -8.94
CA GLN A 33 -19.82 4.52 -10.13
C GLN A 33 -18.70 3.46 -10.12
N LYS A 34 -18.07 3.22 -8.97
CA LYS A 34 -16.99 2.24 -8.83
C LYS A 34 -17.53 0.82 -8.86
N GLU A 35 -18.66 0.57 -8.19
CA GLU A 35 -19.36 -0.71 -8.22
C GLU A 35 -19.79 -1.12 -9.64
N SER A 36 -20.32 -0.18 -10.44
CA SER A 36 -20.67 -0.46 -11.85
C SER A 36 -19.46 -0.77 -12.74
N GLN A 37 -18.27 -0.34 -12.34
CA GLN A 37 -16.98 -0.67 -12.98
C GLN A 37 -16.31 -1.91 -12.39
N ASN A 38 -16.94 -2.60 -11.42
CA ASN A 38 -16.35 -3.69 -10.66
C ASN A 38 -15.02 -3.30 -9.99
N ARG A 39 -14.92 -2.06 -9.50
CA ARG A 39 -13.75 -1.49 -8.82
C ARG A 39 -14.08 -1.13 -7.39
N SER A 40 -13.10 -1.25 -6.52
CA SER A 40 -13.18 -0.74 -5.16
C SER A 40 -12.93 0.78 -5.14
N PRO A 41 -13.73 1.55 -4.39
CA PRO A 41 -13.56 2.99 -4.24
C PRO A 41 -12.40 3.30 -3.26
N PHE A 42 -11.16 3.08 -3.70
CA PHE A 42 -9.96 3.29 -2.89
C PHE A 42 -9.81 4.72 -2.36
N GLU A 43 -10.44 5.71 -3.00
CA GLU A 43 -10.52 7.09 -2.53
C GLU A 43 -11.30 7.22 -1.20
N LEU A 44 -12.11 6.22 -0.84
CA LEU A 44 -12.88 6.18 0.40
C LEU A 44 -12.19 5.35 1.50
N TYR A 45 -11.00 4.81 1.24
CA TYR A 45 -10.26 4.00 2.20
C TYR A 45 -9.19 4.83 2.87
N SER A 46 -9.08 4.71 4.19
CA SER A 46 -7.96 5.25 4.95
C SER A 46 -7.15 4.10 5.54
N PRO A 47 -5.84 4.02 5.27
CA PRO A 47 -5.00 2.94 5.78
C PRO A 47 -4.75 3.12 7.28
N LEU A 48 -4.80 2.02 8.04
CA LEU A 48 -4.61 2.05 9.49
C LEU A 48 -3.26 2.63 9.93
N LYS A 49 -2.20 2.38 9.14
CA LYS A 49 -0.84 2.90 9.39
C LYS A 49 -0.65 4.35 8.90
N ARG A 50 -1.68 4.99 8.32
CA ARG A 50 -1.63 6.35 7.74
C ARG A 50 -0.61 6.55 6.61
N GLN A 51 -0.11 5.46 6.03
CA GLN A 51 0.73 5.50 4.83
C GLN A 51 -0.07 6.07 3.65
N ILE A 52 0.48 7.04 2.92
CA ILE A 52 -0.14 7.52 1.68
C ILE A 52 0.01 6.45 0.61
N LEU A 53 -1.12 5.99 0.05
CA LEU A 53 -1.16 4.90 -0.93
C LEU A 53 -1.56 5.44 -2.31
N PRO A 54 -1.10 4.80 -3.40
CA PRO A 54 -1.52 5.21 -4.74
C PRO A 54 -3.03 5.14 -4.92
N ALA A 55 -3.56 6.11 -5.68
CA ALA A 55 -4.97 6.34 -5.91
C ALA A 55 -5.81 6.63 -4.65
N SER A 56 -5.18 7.00 -3.52
CA SER A 56 -5.90 7.47 -2.34
C SER A 56 -6.27 8.95 -2.44
N ILE A 57 -7.13 9.41 -1.53
CA ILE A 57 -7.49 10.84 -1.47
C ILE A 57 -6.31 11.69 -0.98
N GLU A 58 -5.48 11.15 -0.09
CA GLU A 58 -4.28 11.81 0.44
C GLU A 58 -3.26 12.08 -0.68
N GLU A 59 -2.97 11.08 -1.52
CA GLU A 59 -2.06 11.24 -2.67
C GLU A 59 -2.59 12.32 -3.63
N ARG A 60 -3.87 12.25 -4.01
CA ARG A 60 -4.48 13.25 -4.90
C ARG A 60 -4.42 14.65 -4.30
N THR A 61 -4.71 14.77 -3.01
CA THR A 61 -4.66 16.06 -2.33
C THR A 61 -3.24 16.63 -2.34
N GLN A 62 -2.23 15.79 -2.16
CA GLN A 62 -0.83 16.22 -2.24
C GLN A 62 -0.48 16.70 -3.66
N VAL A 63 -0.81 15.93 -4.69
CA VAL A 63 -0.58 16.30 -6.10
C VAL A 63 -1.23 17.64 -6.44
N PHE A 64 -2.49 17.86 -6.07
CA PHE A 64 -3.17 19.12 -6.37
C PHE A 64 -2.64 20.31 -5.57
N ARG A 65 -2.13 20.10 -4.35
CA ARG A 65 -1.45 21.16 -3.59
C ARG A 65 -0.15 21.57 -4.26
N GLU A 66 0.63 20.62 -4.75
CA GLU A 66 1.88 20.88 -5.48
C GLU A 66 1.62 21.68 -6.77
N LEU A 67 0.58 21.31 -7.53
CA LEU A 67 0.15 22.07 -8.70
C LEU A 67 -0.28 23.50 -8.34
N ASP A 68 -1.10 23.67 -7.30
CA ASP A 68 -1.60 24.98 -6.89
C ASP A 68 -0.46 25.92 -6.46
N ALA A 69 0.52 25.37 -5.73
CA ALA A 69 1.72 26.10 -5.33
C ALA A 69 2.58 26.54 -6.53
N ALA A 70 2.61 25.75 -7.60
CA ALA A 70 3.40 26.01 -8.80
C ALA A 70 2.65 26.83 -9.88
N LYS A 71 1.41 27.27 -9.65
CA LYS A 71 0.59 28.01 -10.63
C LYS A 71 1.25 29.30 -11.17
N LYS A 72 2.14 29.91 -10.40
CA LYS A 72 2.84 31.17 -10.75
C LYS A 72 4.23 30.96 -11.34
N ASP A 73 4.70 29.72 -11.43
CA ASP A 73 6.02 29.40 -11.99
C ASP A 73 5.97 29.42 -13.53
N ALA A 74 7.02 29.96 -14.15
CA ALA A 74 7.20 29.88 -15.60
C ALA A 74 7.40 28.43 -16.05
N ASN A 75 7.93 27.55 -15.18
CA ASN A 75 8.11 26.12 -15.40
C ASN A 75 7.05 25.29 -14.66
N LYS A 76 5.78 25.71 -14.74
CA LYS A 76 4.69 24.99 -14.06
C LYS A 76 4.65 23.50 -14.44
N PRO A 77 4.52 22.59 -13.46
CA PRO A 77 4.30 21.18 -13.72
C PRO A 77 2.92 20.96 -14.37
N PHE A 78 2.78 19.87 -15.14
CA PHE A 78 1.52 19.46 -15.75
C PHE A 78 1.11 18.07 -15.25
N LEU A 79 -0.19 17.78 -15.21
CA LEU A 79 -0.68 16.45 -14.87
C LEU A 79 -0.54 15.45 -16.03
N ALA A 80 0.30 14.44 -15.82
CA ALA A 80 0.38 13.29 -16.71
C ALA A 80 -0.51 12.13 -16.21
N GLN A 81 -1.33 11.57 -17.10
CA GLN A 81 -2.11 10.38 -16.77
C GLN A 81 -1.22 9.14 -16.76
N LYS A 82 -1.33 8.33 -15.71
CA LYS A 82 -0.60 7.07 -15.57
C LYS A 82 -1.56 5.95 -15.16
N THR A 83 -1.49 4.83 -15.86
CA THR A 83 -2.13 3.59 -15.43
C THR A 83 -1.19 2.82 -14.50
N ILE A 84 -1.68 2.46 -13.32
CA ILE A 84 -0.93 1.70 -12.32
C ILE A 84 -1.79 0.56 -11.78
N ALA A 85 -1.16 -0.56 -11.45
CA ALA A 85 -1.80 -1.62 -10.68
C ALA A 85 -1.79 -1.23 -9.19
N THR A 86 -2.94 -0.77 -8.72
CA THR A 86 -3.14 -0.31 -7.34
C THR A 86 -3.35 -1.49 -6.39
N TYR A 87 -3.03 -1.29 -5.11
CA TYR A 87 -3.08 -2.33 -4.08
C TYR A 87 -3.74 -1.83 -2.80
N ARG A 88 -4.53 -2.69 -2.14
CA ARG A 88 -4.96 -2.49 -0.75
C ARG A 88 -4.89 -3.80 0.02
N LEU A 89 -4.31 -3.74 1.22
CA LEU A 89 -4.45 -4.77 2.24
C LEU A 89 -5.74 -4.50 3.03
N LEU A 90 -6.72 -5.40 2.93
CA LEU A 90 -7.99 -5.27 3.63
C LEU A 90 -7.95 -5.92 5.02
N ASN A 91 -7.25 -7.05 5.12
CA ASN A 91 -7.05 -7.76 6.36
C ASN A 91 -5.79 -8.63 6.21
N GLY A 92 -5.10 -8.90 7.31
CA GLY A 92 -4.06 -9.90 7.33
C GLY A 92 -3.46 -10.08 8.71
N GLY A 93 -2.83 -11.23 8.91
CA GLY A 93 -2.21 -11.55 10.18
C GLY A 93 -1.44 -12.86 10.14
N VAL A 94 -0.68 -13.07 11.21
CA VAL A 94 0.09 -14.28 11.47
C VAL A 94 -0.26 -14.80 12.85
N TRP A 95 -0.44 -16.12 12.99
CA TRP A 95 -0.75 -16.77 14.25
C TRP A 95 0.14 -17.99 14.48
N LEU A 96 0.41 -18.33 15.74
CA LEU A 96 1.13 -19.55 16.12
C LEU A 96 0.22 -20.78 16.16
N SER A 97 -1.08 -20.57 16.40
CA SER A 97 -2.09 -21.61 16.32
C SER A 97 -3.41 -21.00 15.84
N LYS A 98 -4.38 -21.85 15.44
CA LYS A 98 -5.69 -21.37 14.98
C LYS A 98 -6.44 -20.52 16.01
N ASN A 99 -6.12 -20.67 17.30
CA ASN A 99 -6.81 -20.00 18.42
C ASN A 99 -5.88 -19.08 19.22
N SER A 100 -4.64 -18.83 18.77
CA SER A 100 -3.75 -17.91 19.48
C SER A 100 -4.10 -16.46 19.19
N ASN A 101 -3.58 -15.55 20.01
CA ASN A 101 -3.53 -14.14 19.63
C ASN A 101 -2.65 -13.98 18.35
N PRO A 102 -2.95 -12.98 17.50
CA PRO A 102 -2.09 -12.65 16.37
C PRO A 102 -0.72 -12.18 16.85
N LEU A 103 0.31 -12.51 16.08
CA LEU A 103 1.65 -11.95 16.25
C LEU A 103 1.69 -10.52 15.72
N ASP A 104 2.50 -9.68 16.35
CA ASP A 104 2.92 -8.42 15.74
C ASP A 104 3.68 -8.75 14.44
N CYS A 105 3.17 -8.23 13.32
CA CYS A 105 3.74 -8.45 11.99
C CYS A 105 3.50 -7.24 11.08
N CYS A 106 4.33 -7.09 10.06
CA CYS A 106 4.10 -6.15 8.97
C CYS A 106 4.04 -6.91 7.65
N ILE A 107 2.89 -6.85 6.97
CA ILE A 107 2.73 -7.39 5.62
C ILE A 107 3.06 -6.27 4.64
N LEU A 108 4.08 -6.47 3.80
CA LEU A 108 4.49 -5.46 2.83
C LEU A 108 3.46 -5.30 1.71
N ALA A 109 3.43 -4.11 1.13
CA ALA A 109 2.65 -3.74 -0.03
C ALA A 109 2.81 -4.74 -1.17
N ARG A 110 1.74 -4.90 -1.95
CA ARG A 110 1.65 -5.82 -3.09
C ARG A 110 1.85 -7.30 -2.72
N SER A 111 1.64 -7.68 -1.45
CA SER A 111 1.53 -9.08 -1.04
C SER A 111 0.19 -9.68 -1.49
N LYS A 112 0.23 -10.71 -2.34
CA LYS A 112 -0.96 -11.43 -2.84
C LYS A 112 -1.77 -12.08 -1.72
N SER A 113 -3.06 -12.26 -1.96
CA SER A 113 -3.98 -12.87 -0.99
C SER A 113 -3.60 -14.32 -0.63
N LYS A 114 -3.84 -14.70 0.62
CA LYS A 114 -3.61 -16.02 1.20
C LYS A 114 -4.78 -16.40 2.10
N ALA A 115 -5.44 -17.53 1.79
CA ALA A 115 -6.58 -18.01 2.55
C ALA A 115 -6.14 -18.97 3.67
N LYS A 116 -5.76 -18.40 4.84
CA LYS A 116 -5.43 -19.14 6.08
C LYS A 116 -4.49 -20.34 5.85
N VAL A 117 -3.32 -20.07 5.28
CA VAL A 117 -2.31 -21.09 4.94
C VAL A 117 -1.52 -21.47 6.19
N ARG A 118 -1.27 -22.77 6.37
CA ARG A 118 -0.35 -23.30 7.41
C ARG A 118 1.05 -23.44 6.83
N ILE A 119 2.03 -22.78 7.43
CA ILE A 119 3.44 -22.80 7.07
C ILE A 119 4.20 -23.57 8.15
N ASN A 120 4.70 -24.75 7.82
CA ASN A 120 5.54 -25.57 8.71
C ASN A 120 6.88 -25.96 8.06
N ASP A 121 7.20 -25.35 6.92
CA ASP A 121 8.41 -25.53 6.12
C ASP A 121 9.22 -24.23 6.00
N LEU A 122 9.01 -23.29 6.93
CA LEU A 122 9.75 -22.03 6.99
C LEU A 122 11.23 -22.33 7.21
N ARG A 123 12.08 -21.90 6.26
CA ARG A 123 13.53 -21.99 6.37
C ARG A 123 14.12 -20.60 6.31
N TRP A 124 15.04 -20.31 7.23
CA TRP A 124 15.79 -19.05 7.27
C TRP A 124 17.17 -19.25 6.65
N VAL A 125 17.53 -18.39 5.70
CA VAL A 125 18.86 -18.37 5.06
C VAL A 125 19.43 -16.98 5.13
N PHE A 126 20.70 -16.89 5.52
CA PHE A 126 21.43 -15.63 5.47
C PHE A 126 21.83 -15.33 4.02
N SER A 127 21.34 -14.23 3.48
CA SER A 127 21.67 -13.79 2.13
C SER A 127 22.86 -12.85 2.18
N GLN A 128 24.00 -13.28 1.64
CA GLN A 128 25.21 -12.45 1.57
C GLN A 128 24.97 -11.16 0.76
N ARG A 129 24.19 -11.23 -0.31
CA ARG A 129 23.84 -10.07 -1.14
C ARG A 129 23.06 -9.00 -0.37
N LEU A 130 22.17 -9.46 0.52
CA LEU A 130 21.29 -8.59 1.30
C LEU A 130 21.90 -8.24 2.66
N SER A 131 22.96 -8.93 3.07
CA SER A 131 23.50 -8.91 4.42
C SER A 131 22.42 -9.09 5.51
N ALA A 132 21.41 -9.91 5.22
CA ALA A 132 20.22 -10.08 6.07
C ALA A 132 19.69 -11.51 6.01
N LEU A 133 19.00 -11.91 7.09
CA LEU A 133 18.30 -13.19 7.17
C LEU A 133 16.97 -13.12 6.42
N VAL A 134 16.73 -14.06 5.51
CA VAL A 134 15.48 -14.16 4.75
C VAL A 134 14.85 -15.52 5.00
N GLY A 135 13.60 -15.52 5.43
CA GLY A 135 12.80 -16.71 5.58
C GLY A 135 12.04 -17.00 4.30
N TYR A 136 11.91 -18.28 3.92
CA TYR A 136 11.08 -18.69 2.81
C TYR A 136 10.28 -19.94 3.17
N SER A 137 9.02 -19.94 2.78
CA SER A 137 8.18 -21.13 2.72
C SER A 137 8.28 -21.72 1.30
N GLN A 138 8.80 -22.93 1.19
CA GLN A 138 9.04 -23.54 -0.12
C GLN A 138 7.73 -23.90 -0.84
N ARG A 139 6.71 -24.32 -0.08
CA ARG A 139 5.46 -24.80 -0.69
C ARG A 139 4.53 -23.68 -1.13
N ASP A 140 4.54 -22.55 -0.44
CA ASP A 140 3.59 -21.46 -0.73
C ASP A 140 4.26 -20.14 -1.14
N GLU A 141 5.60 -20.11 -1.22
CA GLU A 141 6.38 -18.98 -1.75
C GLU A 141 6.28 -17.71 -0.91
N THR A 142 5.75 -17.79 0.32
CA THR A 142 5.74 -16.67 1.26
C THR A 142 7.16 -16.42 1.78
N LEU A 143 7.59 -15.17 1.72
CA LEU A 143 8.87 -14.70 2.21
C LEU A 143 8.69 -14.03 3.58
N PHE A 144 9.70 -14.16 4.41
CA PHE A 144 9.76 -13.58 5.73
C PHE A 144 11.04 -12.77 5.92
N LEU A 145 10.93 -11.68 6.65
CA LEU A 145 12.05 -10.89 7.15
C LEU A 145 11.92 -10.76 8.67
N THR A 146 13.03 -10.49 9.34
CA THR A 146 13.00 -9.98 10.71
C THR A 146 12.95 -8.46 10.71
N LEU A 147 12.58 -7.84 11.83
CA LEU A 147 12.66 -6.39 11.99
C LEU A 147 14.10 -5.89 11.81
N GLU A 148 15.06 -6.61 12.37
CA GLU A 148 16.50 -6.37 12.17
C GLU A 148 16.88 -6.39 10.68
N GLY A 149 16.37 -7.38 9.93
CA GLY A 149 16.59 -7.47 8.49
C GLY A 149 15.99 -6.29 7.73
N LEU A 150 14.78 -5.85 8.09
CA LEU A 150 14.17 -4.65 7.51
C LEU A 150 15.00 -3.40 7.81
N ASN A 151 15.39 -3.20 9.07
CA ASN A 151 16.21 -2.08 9.51
C ASN A 151 17.53 -2.01 8.73
N THR A 152 18.20 -3.15 8.58
CA THR A 152 19.43 -3.28 7.79
C THR A 152 19.22 -2.90 6.33
N LEU A 153 18.16 -3.43 5.71
CA LEU A 153 17.90 -3.22 4.27
C LEU A 153 17.43 -1.80 3.93
N MET A 154 16.75 -1.14 4.86
CA MET A 154 16.15 0.18 4.64
C MET A 154 16.89 1.30 5.36
N ALA A 155 18.03 1.01 6.00
CA ALA A 155 18.77 1.93 6.86
C ALA A 155 17.85 2.64 7.89
N LYS A 156 17.02 1.84 8.56
CA LYS A 156 16.11 2.28 9.63
C LYS A 156 16.54 1.71 10.97
N ASN A 157 15.97 2.22 12.06
CA ASN A 157 16.29 1.81 13.43
C ASN A 157 15.01 1.70 14.26
N TYR A 158 14.02 0.95 13.78
CA TYR A 158 12.83 0.66 14.57
C TYR A 158 13.16 -0.33 15.69
N ASP A 159 12.72 -0.04 16.91
CA ASP A 159 12.89 -0.92 18.07
C ASP A 159 11.87 -2.07 18.08
N THR A 160 10.66 -1.79 17.58
CA THR A 160 9.55 -2.77 17.51
C THR A 160 8.70 -2.59 16.28
N LEU A 161 7.95 -3.62 15.89
CA LEU A 161 6.95 -3.53 14.83
C LEU A 161 5.80 -2.59 15.18
N LYS A 162 5.53 -2.36 16.47
CA LYS A 162 4.56 -1.34 16.90
C LYS A 162 5.02 0.06 16.52
N GLU A 163 6.30 0.36 16.70
CA GLU A 163 6.89 1.63 16.26
C GLU A 163 6.83 1.77 14.74
N LEU A 164 7.20 0.71 14.00
CA LEU A 164 7.05 0.67 12.54
C LEU A 164 5.58 0.91 12.11
N ASN A 165 4.60 0.42 12.86
CA ASN A 165 3.19 0.66 12.53
C ASN A 165 2.73 2.11 12.79
N LEU A 166 3.35 2.79 13.75
CA LEU A 166 3.09 4.22 14.03
C LEU A 166 3.79 5.13 13.03
N ASN A 167 4.98 4.73 12.57
CA ASN A 167 5.81 5.46 11.62
C ASN A 167 6.20 4.53 10.45
N PRO A 168 5.25 4.14 9.59
CA PRO A 168 5.52 3.15 8.55
C PRO A 168 6.51 3.66 7.52
N LEU A 169 7.14 2.71 6.82
CA LEU A 169 7.77 3.00 5.54
C LEU A 169 6.75 3.67 4.62
N SER A 170 7.23 4.58 3.76
CA SER A 170 6.44 5.04 2.63
C SER A 170 6.14 3.88 1.68
N TYR A 171 5.11 4.04 0.84
CA TYR A 171 4.76 3.00 -0.13
C TYR A 171 5.93 2.69 -1.08
N GLU A 172 6.68 3.70 -1.50
CA GLU A 172 7.87 3.53 -2.37
C GLU A 172 9.03 2.83 -1.66
N GLU A 173 9.23 3.09 -0.36
CA GLU A 173 10.20 2.36 0.45
C GLU A 173 9.82 0.87 0.56
N GLU A 174 8.54 0.54 0.75
CA GLU A 174 8.09 -0.85 0.74
C GLU A 174 8.27 -1.53 -0.63
N LEU A 175 8.02 -0.82 -1.73
CA LEU A 175 8.28 -1.33 -3.07
C LEU A 175 9.77 -1.57 -3.32
N SER A 176 10.62 -0.67 -2.82
CA SER A 176 12.07 -0.80 -2.91
C SER A 176 12.56 -2.02 -2.13
N LEU A 177 12.10 -2.18 -0.89
CA LEU A 177 12.39 -3.37 -0.07
C LEU A 177 11.94 -4.65 -0.77
N ARG A 178 10.72 -4.65 -1.32
CA ARG A 178 10.16 -5.78 -2.05
C ARG A 178 10.99 -6.14 -3.29
N ALA A 179 11.41 -5.15 -4.06
CA ALA A 179 12.26 -5.34 -5.23
C ALA A 179 13.63 -5.91 -4.84
N LEU A 180 14.23 -5.41 -3.75
CA LEU A 180 15.49 -5.91 -3.22
C LEU A 180 15.39 -7.40 -2.82
N VAL A 181 14.30 -7.79 -2.14
CA VAL A 181 14.15 -9.13 -1.56
C VAL A 181 13.65 -10.15 -2.58
N SER A 182 12.72 -9.76 -3.46
CA SER A 182 11.96 -10.70 -4.29
C SER A 182 11.84 -10.33 -5.78
N GLY A 183 12.43 -9.20 -6.21
CA GLY A 183 12.29 -8.66 -7.56
C GLY A 183 11.07 -7.74 -7.73
N SER A 184 11.14 -6.80 -8.68
CA SER A 184 10.14 -5.74 -8.87
C SER A 184 8.75 -6.26 -9.24
N GLU A 185 8.69 -7.31 -10.04
CA GLU A 185 7.44 -7.89 -10.54
C GLU A 185 6.78 -8.87 -9.57
N SER A 186 7.50 -9.27 -8.52
CA SER A 186 6.99 -10.22 -7.55
C SER A 186 5.72 -9.68 -6.91
N VAL A 187 4.75 -10.56 -6.67
CA VAL A 187 3.57 -10.33 -5.81
C VAL A 187 3.50 -11.35 -4.66
N ASN A 188 4.57 -12.14 -4.44
CA ASN A 188 4.67 -13.06 -3.32
C ASN A 188 4.49 -12.32 -1.99
N PRO A 189 3.80 -12.91 -1.00
CA PRO A 189 3.68 -12.24 0.27
C PRO A 189 5.03 -12.10 0.95
N ILE A 190 5.29 -10.92 1.48
CA ILE A 190 6.47 -10.64 2.30
C ILE A 190 5.98 -10.17 3.66
N ILE A 191 6.37 -10.90 4.69
CA ILE A 191 5.92 -10.65 6.06
C ILE A 191 7.14 -10.40 6.95
N VAL A 192 7.15 -9.27 7.62
CA VAL A 192 8.15 -8.93 8.63
C VAL A 192 7.63 -9.37 9.99
N LEU A 193 8.46 -10.12 10.72
CA LEU A 193 8.25 -10.53 12.10
C LEU A 193 9.25 -9.81 13.01
N GLU A 194 8.97 -9.71 14.31
CA GLU A 194 9.94 -9.15 15.28
C GLU A 194 11.28 -9.91 15.19
N GLU A 195 11.21 -11.24 15.28
CA GLU A 195 12.36 -12.12 15.32
C GLU A 195 12.16 -13.35 14.44
N ARG A 196 13.27 -14.06 14.17
CA ARG A 196 13.21 -15.34 13.45
C ARG A 196 12.47 -16.38 14.30
N THR A 197 11.74 -17.28 13.65
CA THR A 197 11.00 -18.33 14.33
C THR A 197 11.05 -19.64 13.56
N GLU A 198 11.06 -20.75 14.29
CA GLU A 198 10.97 -22.13 13.76
C GLU A 198 9.57 -22.72 14.00
N LYS A 199 8.68 -21.96 14.65
CA LYS A 199 7.32 -22.42 14.95
C LYS A 199 6.52 -22.51 13.65
N THR A 200 5.54 -23.43 13.64
CA THR A 200 4.51 -23.42 12.60
C THR A 200 3.73 -22.11 12.67
N LEU A 201 3.53 -21.48 11.52
CA LEU A 201 2.76 -20.25 11.38
C LEU A 201 1.46 -20.53 10.62
N PHE A 202 0.42 -19.77 10.95
CA PHE A 202 -0.79 -19.65 10.16
C PHE A 202 -0.84 -18.23 9.61
N VAL A 203 -1.05 -18.09 8.30
CA VAL A 203 -1.00 -16.80 7.60
C VAL A 203 -2.31 -16.57 6.84
N GLU A 204 -2.91 -15.41 7.05
CA GLU A 204 -4.06 -14.94 6.29
C GLU A 204 -3.74 -13.56 5.72
N ILE A 205 -4.02 -13.37 4.43
CA ILE A 205 -3.86 -12.09 3.74
C ILE A 205 -5.07 -11.92 2.82
N LYS A 206 -5.82 -10.85 3.01
CA LYS A 206 -6.88 -10.43 2.09
C LYS A 206 -6.45 -9.11 1.47
N SER A 207 -6.14 -9.15 0.19
CA SER A 207 -5.72 -8.00 -0.60
C SER A 207 -6.57 -7.84 -1.85
N ILE A 208 -6.61 -6.61 -2.37
CA ILE A 208 -7.21 -6.27 -3.66
C ILE A 208 -6.14 -5.63 -4.54
N PHE A 209 -6.05 -6.11 -5.78
CA PHE A 209 -5.33 -5.47 -6.88
C PHE A 209 -6.35 -5.02 -7.91
N GLN A 210 -6.20 -3.79 -8.43
CA GLN A 210 -7.05 -3.25 -9.51
C GLN A 210 -6.35 -2.17 -10.33
#